data_AF-A0A5K0VLC2-F1
#
_entry.id   AF-A0A5K0VLC2-F1
#
_cell.length_a   1.000
_cell.length_b   1.000
_cell.length_c   1.000
_cell.angle_alpha   90.00
_cell.angle_beta   90.00
_cell.angle_gamma   90.00
#
_symmetry.space_group_name_H-M   'P 1'
#
loop_
_entity.id
_entity.type
_entity.pdbx_description
1 polymer ?
#
loop_
_entity_poly.entity_id
_entity_poly.type
_entity_poly.pdbx_seq_one_letter_code
_entity_poly.pdbx_strand_id
1 'polypeptide(L)' 'YGPNGAIIHYRPEPEKCKTVDDKKLFLLDSGAQYIDGTTDVTRTVHFGVPSPREKECFTRVLQ' A
#
# COMPACT_ATOMS: atom_id res chain seq x y z
N TYR A 1 -1.45 5.89 0.33
CA TYR A 1 -2.88 5.99 -0.06
C TYR A 1 -3.03 6.73 -1.38
N GLY A 2 -3.68 6.12 -2.37
CA GLY A 2 -3.85 6.68 -3.71
C GLY A 2 -2.49 7.05 -4.35
N PRO A 3 -2.34 8.28 -4.91
CA PRO A 3 -1.09 8.71 -5.56
C PRO A 3 0.18 8.57 -4.72
N ASN A 4 0.07 8.63 -3.38
CA ASN A 4 1.23 8.47 -2.52
C ASN A 4 1.83 7.05 -2.62
N GLY A 5 1.03 6.04 -2.97
CA GLY A 5 1.50 4.66 -3.19
C GLY A 5 2.27 4.46 -4.50
N ALA A 6 2.29 5.46 -5.40
CA ALA A 6 3.13 5.44 -6.60
C ALA A 6 4.55 5.97 -6.33
N ILE A 7 4.80 6.55 -5.14
CA ILE A 7 6.13 6.95 -4.68
C ILE A 7 6.71 5.76 -3.92
N ILE A 8 7.71 5.09 -4.50
CA ILE A 8 8.22 3.78 -4.06
C ILE A 8 8.56 3.77 -2.57
N HIS A 9 9.32 4.74 -2.07
CA HIS A 9 9.64 4.88 -0.64
C HIS A 9 8.95 6.10 -0.04
N TYR A 10 7.62 6.17 -0.15
CA TYR A 10 6.83 7.19 0.53
C TYR A 10 6.88 7.02 2.05
N ARG A 11 7.14 8.12 2.76
CA ARG A 11 7.04 8.20 4.23
C ARG A 11 5.96 9.21 4.62
N PRO A 12 4.95 8.84 5.42
CA PRO A 12 3.95 9.79 5.88
C PRO A 12 4.56 10.78 6.87
N GLU A 13 4.29 12.07 6.65
CA GLU A 13 4.57 13.15 7.61
C GLU A 13 3.23 13.65 8.18
N PRO A 14 3.11 13.93 9.49
CA PRO A 14 1.84 14.28 10.12
C PRO A 14 1.08 15.43 9.44
N GLU A 15 1.80 16.42 8.92
CA GLU A 15 1.21 17.61 8.28
C GLU A 15 0.84 17.42 6.81
N LYS A 16 1.35 16.35 6.17
CA LYS A 16 1.23 16.10 4.72
C LYS A 16 0.60 14.74 4.39
N CYS A 17 0.18 13.99 5.40
CA CYS A 17 -0.45 12.70 5.21
C CYS A 17 -1.92 12.86 4.79
N LYS A 18 -2.34 12.02 3.84
CA LYS A 18 -3.74 11.95 3.41
C LYS A 18 -4.53 11.05 4.35
N THR A 19 -5.76 11.45 4.68
CA THR A 19 -6.73 10.56 5.31
C THR A 19 -7.03 9.37 4.39
N VAL A 20 -7.11 8.17 4.97
CA VAL A 20 -7.49 6.95 4.27
C VAL A 20 -9.01 6.88 4.20
N ASP A 21 -9.55 6.58 3.02
CA ASP A 21 -10.96 6.26 2.79
C ASP A 21 -11.08 5.00 1.92
N ASP A 22 -12.26 4.69 1.41
CA ASP A 22 -12.55 3.47 0.66
C ASP A 22 -12.42 3.60 -0.87
N LYS A 23 -12.02 4.77 -1.37
CA LYS A 23 -12.11 5.12 -2.80
C LYS A 23 -10.85 4.86 -3.61
N LYS A 24 -9.72 4.55 -2.97
CA LYS A 24 -8.41 4.40 -3.62
C LYS A 24 -7.64 3.23 -3.03
N LEU A 25 -6.63 2.78 -3.78
CA LEU A 25 -5.68 1.78 -3.28
C LEU A 25 -4.91 2.25 -2.04
N PHE A 26 -4.72 1.33 -1.11
CA PHE A 26 -3.86 1.44 0.05
C PHE A 26 -2.74 0.40 -0.05
N LEU A 27 -1.49 0.87 0.04
CA LEU A 27 -0.30 0.03 0.08
C LEU A 27 0.33 0.21 1.46
N LEU A 28 0.61 -0.90 2.14
CA LEU A 28 1.34 -0.94 3.40
C LEU A 28 2.57 -1.83 3.20
N ASP A 29 3.73 -1.24 3.42
CA ASP A 29 5.00 -1.95 3.51
C ASP A 29 5.54 -1.81 4.92
N SER A 30 5.81 -2.93 5.58
CA SER A 30 6.14 -2.93 7.00
C SER A 30 6.97 -4.13 7.39
N GLY A 31 7.78 -3.97 8.43
CA GLY A 31 8.63 -5.01 8.98
C GLY A 31 8.94 -4.74 10.44
N ALA A 32 9.41 -5.77 11.14
CA ALA A 32 9.80 -5.71 12.53
C ALA A 32 11.01 -6.62 12.80
N GLN A 33 11.67 -6.37 13.94
CA GLN A 33 12.82 -7.12 14.41
C GLN A 33 12.43 -7.90 15.66
N TYR A 34 12.77 -9.19 15.70
CA TYR A 34 12.55 -10.10 16.81
C TYR A 34 13.87 -10.79 17.18
N ILE A 35 13.92 -11.45 18.34
CA ILE A 35 15.12 -12.18 18.80
C ILE A 35 15.53 -13.26 17.78
N ASP A 36 14.54 -13.87 17.16
CA ASP A 36 14.64 -15.03 16.28
C ASP A 36 14.58 -14.68 14.78
N GLY A 37 14.38 -13.41 14.42
CA GLY A 37 14.43 -13.01 13.02
C GLY A 37 13.87 -11.64 12.68
N THR A 38 13.84 -11.35 11.39
CA THR A 38 13.36 -10.10 10.81
C THR A 38 12.18 -10.39 9.89
N THR A 39 11.16 -9.54 9.93
CA THR A 39 10.03 -9.58 8.99
C THR A 39 10.08 -8.43 8.00
N ASP A 40 9.59 -8.68 6.80
CA ASP A 40 9.39 -7.68 5.75
C ASP A 40 8.20 -8.11 4.88
N VAL A 41 7.17 -7.26 4.79
CA VAL A 41 5.92 -7.61 4.11
C VAL A 41 5.22 -6.38 3.54
N THR A 42 4.95 -6.47 2.24
CA THR A 42 4.09 -5.52 1.52
C THR A 42 2.72 -6.13 1.21
N ARG A 43 1.65 -5.35 1.41
CA ARG A 43 0.30 -5.66 0.93
C ARG A 43 -0.36 -4.43 0.30
N THR A 44 -1.09 -4.68 -0.79
CA THR A 44 -1.90 -3.67 -1.47
C THR A 44 -3.36 -4.09 -1.44
N VAL A 45 -4.25 -3.20 -0.97
CA VAL A 45 -5.68 -3.45 -0.81
C VAL A 45 -6.51 -2.27 -1.32
N HIS A 46 -7.79 -2.52 -1.53
CA HIS A 46 -8.80 -1.49 -1.79
C HIS A 46 -9.98 -1.76 -0.85
N PHE A 47 -10.44 -0.75 -0.09
CA PHE A 47 -11.51 -0.96 0.90
C PHE A 47 -12.93 -0.83 0.31
N GLY A 48 -13.08 -0.21 -0.86
CA GLY A 48 -14.31 -0.21 -1.67
C GLY A 48 -14.16 -1.05 -2.94
N VAL A 49 -14.68 -0.56 -4.07
CA VAL A 49 -14.58 -1.24 -5.37
C VAL A 49 -13.46 -0.64 -6.23
N PRO A 50 -12.37 -1.37 -6.53
CA PRO A 50 -11.29 -0.86 -7.39
C PRO A 50 -11.70 -0.84 -8.86
N SER A 51 -11.12 0.09 -9.61
CA SER A 51 -11.29 0.22 -11.06
C SER A 51 -10.74 -1.00 -11.82
N PRO A 52 -11.21 -1.24 -13.07
CA PRO A 52 -10.67 -2.33 -13.90
C PRO A 52 -9.16 -2.23 -14.10
N ARG A 53 -8.61 -1.01 -14.24
CA ARG A 53 -7.17 -0.78 -14.40
C ARG A 53 -6.38 -1.12 -13.14
N GLU A 54 -6.88 -0.77 -11.96
CA GLU A 54 -6.23 -1.14 -10.69
C GLU A 54 -6.19 -2.67 -10.51
N LYS A 55 -7.29 -3.36 -10.84
CA LYS A 55 -7.34 -4.84 -10.82
C LYS A 55 -6.38 -5.46 -11.82
N GLU A 56 -6.30 -4.93 -13.04
CA GLU A 56 -5.37 -5.40 -14.07
C GLU A 56 -3.91 -5.28 -13.60
N CYS A 57 -3.52 -4.08 -13.12
CA CYS A 57 -2.17 -3.84 -12.62
C CYS A 57 -1.84 -4.75 -11.42
N PHE A 58 -2.76 -4.89 -10.46
CA PHE A 58 -2.58 -5.76 -9.31
C PHE A 58 -2.39 -7.23 -9.74
N THR A 59 -3.21 -7.71 -10.67
CA THR A 59 -3.14 -9.09 -11.16
C THR A 59 -1.83 -9.36 -11.89
N ARG A 60 -1.32 -8.40 -12.68
CA ARG A 60 -0.01 -8.52 -13.36
C ARG A 60 1.16 -8.61 -12.38
N VAL A 61 1.05 -8.01 -11.19
CA VAL A 61 2.08 -8.10 -10.14
C VAL A 61 2.01 -9.45 -9.40
N LEU A 62 0.83 -10.04 -9.29
CA LEU A 62 0.61 -11.31 -8.58
C LEU A 62 1.09 -12.55 -9.34
N GLN A 63 1.14 -12.47 -10.67
CA GLN A 63 1.41 -13.61 -11.56
C GLN A 63 2.83 -14.15 -11.49
#